data_AF-A0A8J7HZ85-F1
#
_entry.id   AF-A0A8J7HZ85-F1
#
_cell.length_a   1.000
_cell.length_b   1.000
_cell.length_c   1.000
_cell.angle_alpha   90.00
_cell.angle_beta   90.00
_cell.angle_gamma   90.00
#
_symmetry.space_group_name_H-M   'P 1'
#
loop_
_entity.id
_entity.type
_entity.pdbx_description
1 polymer ?
#
loop_
_entity_poly.entity_id
_entity_poly.type
_entity_poly.pdbx_seq_one_letter_code
_entity_poly.pdbx_strand_id
1 'polypeptide(L)' 'MTACKEGRKPEAQQAKSAVKDWFEWARRQRIVIAMSGNTVYMPDGEAVAIAEMMRRCPVGE' A
#
# COMPACT_ATOMS: atom_id res chain seq x y z
N MET A 1 -26.91 -5.36 29.33
CA MET A 1 -25.70 -4.99 28.57
C MET A 1 -25.40 -6.10 27.58
N THR A 2 -26.07 -6.11 26.42
CA THR A 2 -25.71 -7.02 25.33
C THR A 2 -26.11 -6.37 24.02
N ALA A 3 -25.14 -5.78 23.33
CA ALA A 3 -25.28 -5.35 21.94
C ALA A 3 -24.08 -5.92 21.18
N CYS A 4 -24.38 -6.56 20.06
CA CYS A 4 -23.58 -7.55 19.37
C CYS A 4 -22.21 -7.03 18.91
N LYS A 5 -21.21 -7.93 18.99
CA LYS A 5 -19.90 -7.80 18.35
C LYS A 5 -20.07 -7.97 16.83
N GLU A 6 -20.54 -6.96 16.12
CA GLU A 6 -20.47 -6.90 14.66
C GLU A 6 -19.56 -5.75 14.22
N GLY A 7 -18.56 -6.06 13.37
CA GLY A 7 -17.88 -5.04 12.58
C GLY A 7 -16.37 -4.82 12.79
N ARG A 8 -15.59 -5.77 13.32
CA ARG A 8 -14.10 -5.66 13.24
C ARG A 8 -13.62 -5.99 11.81
N LYS A 9 -13.82 -5.07 10.87
CA LYS A 9 -13.20 -5.03 9.53
C LYS A 9 -12.57 -3.67 9.15
N PRO A 10 -12.14 -2.76 10.05
CA PRO A 10 -11.50 -1.52 9.59
C PRO A 10 -10.04 -1.73 9.14
N GLU A 11 -9.28 -2.63 9.78
CA GLU A 11 -7.83 -2.76 9.54
C GLU A 11 -7.48 -3.14 8.09
N ALA A 12 -8.20 -4.10 7.50
CA ALA A 12 -7.94 -4.53 6.13
C ALA A 12 -8.37 -3.49 5.08
N GLN A 13 -9.34 -2.62 5.39
CA GLN A 13 -9.78 -1.54 4.50
C GLN A 13 -8.86 -0.33 4.61
N GLN A 14 -8.42 0.01 5.82
CA GLN A 14 -7.46 1.08 6.07
C GLN A 14 -6.09 0.77 5.47
N ALA A 15 -5.62 -0.48 5.57
CA ALA A 15 -4.39 -0.94 4.92
C ALA A 15 -4.45 -0.76 3.39
N LYS A 16 -5.59 -1.09 2.75
CA LYS A 16 -5.77 -0.88 1.30
C LYS A 16 -5.78 0.60 0.92
N SER A 17 -6.28 1.48 1.78
CA SER A 17 -6.28 2.92 1.53
C SER A 17 -4.86 3.51 1.60
N ALA A 18 -4.08 3.14 2.62
CA ALA A 18 -2.69 3.59 2.77
C ALA A 18 -1.79 3.10 1.62
N VAL A 19 -2.02 1.86 1.16
CA VAL A 19 -1.32 1.26 0.01
C VAL A 19 -1.57 2.06 -1.28
N LYS A 20 -2.81 2.47 -1.52
CA LYS A 20 -3.17 3.26 -2.71
C LYS A 20 -2.54 4.64 -2.69
N ASP A 21 -2.61 5.33 -1.56
CA ASP A 21 -2.05 6.67 -1.39
C ASP A 21 -0.53 6.68 -1.62
N TRP A 22 0.16 5.73 -0.99
CA TRP A 22 1.59 5.50 -1.21
C TRP A 22 1.91 5.19 -2.68
N PHE A 23 1.10 4.37 -3.36
CA PHE A 23 1.33 4.04 -4.76
C PHE A 23 1.18 5.25 -5.69
N GLU A 24 0.18 6.09 -5.47
CA GLU A 24 0.00 7.32 -6.25
C GLU A 24 1.18 8.27 -6.09
N TRP A 25 1.65 8.46 -4.85
CA TRP A 25 2.85 9.23 -4.57
C TRP A 25 4.09 8.61 -5.23
N ALA A 26 4.32 7.30 -5.04
CA ALA A 26 5.47 6.59 -5.57
C ALA A 26 5.49 6.61 -7.11
N ARG A 27 4.31 6.53 -7.75
CA ARG A 27 4.15 6.66 -9.19
C ARG A 27 4.47 8.08 -9.68
N ARG A 28 4.06 9.13 -8.95
CA ARG A 28 4.42 10.54 -9.27
C ARG A 28 5.93 10.77 -9.17
N GLN A 29 6.57 10.17 -8.17
CA GLN A 29 8.03 10.20 -7.97
C GLN A 29 8.78 9.25 -8.92
N ARG A 30 8.08 8.49 -9.79
CA ARG A 30 8.64 7.46 -10.70
C ARG A 30 9.45 6.37 -9.98
N ILE A 31 9.12 6.09 -8.72
CA ILE A 31 9.69 5.00 -7.92
C ILE A 31 9.10 3.65 -8.37
N VAL A 32 7.83 3.63 -8.79
CA VAL A 32 7.13 2.43 -9.28
C VAL A 32 6.40 2.72 -10.60
N ILE A 33 6.30 1.70 -11.46
CA ILE A 33 5.62 1.78 -12.76
C ILE A 33 4.25 1.09 -12.75
N ALA A 34 4.10 0.02 -11.97
CA ALA A 34 2.88 -0.77 -11.89
C ALA A 34 2.76 -1.46 -10.53
N MET A 35 1.54 -1.89 -10.20
CA MET A 35 1.25 -2.71 -9.02
C MET A 35 0.31 -3.84 -9.40
N SER A 36 0.56 -5.03 -8.86
CA SER A 36 -0.36 -6.16 -8.89
C SER A 36 -0.54 -6.71 -7.49
N GLY A 37 -1.76 -6.59 -6.93
CA GLY A 37 -2.06 -7.04 -5.58
C GLY A 37 -1.19 -6.37 -4.52
N ASN A 38 -0.21 -7.11 -3.98
CA ASN A 38 0.71 -6.67 -2.94
C ASN A 38 2.17 -6.55 -3.43
N THR A 39 2.36 -6.56 -4.75
CA THR A 39 3.67 -6.47 -5.43
C THR A 39 3.71 -5.22 -6.30
N VAL A 40 4.82 -4.51 -6.26
CA VAL A 40 5.09 -3.33 -7.08
C VAL A 40 6.23 -3.62 -8.04
N TYR A 41 6.13 -3.03 -9.22
CA TYR A 41 7.15 -3.12 -10.25
C TYR A 41 7.91 -1.81 -10.32
N MET A 42 9.23 -1.91 -10.18
CA MET A 42 10.16 -0.80 -10.28
C MET A 42 10.46 -0.48 -11.75
N PRO A 43 10.91 0.74 -12.07
CA PRO A 43 11.27 1.12 -13.44
C PRO A 43 12.42 0.28 -14.03
N ASP A 44 13.26 -0.34 -13.20
CA ASP A 44 14.30 -1.29 -13.63
C ASP A 44 13.77 -2.70 -13.95
N GLY A 45 12.51 -2.99 -13.62
CA GLY A 45 11.88 -4.29 -13.85
C GLY A 45 11.85 -5.21 -12.63
N GLU A 46 12.45 -4.83 -11.50
CA GLU A 46 12.37 -5.58 -10.25
C GLU A 46 10.95 -5.56 -9.66
N ALA A 47 10.51 -6.73 -9.18
CA ALA A 47 9.22 -6.92 -8.54
C ALA A 47 9.42 -7.08 -7.03
N VAL A 48 8.94 -6.11 -6.25
CA VAL A 48 9.15 -6.05 -4.79
C VAL A 48 7.82 -6.05 -4.07
N ALA A 49 7.77 -6.65 -2.88
CA ALA A 49 6.58 -6.58 -2.03
C ALA A 49 6.32 -5.12 -1.60
N ILE A 50 5.07 -4.67 -1.73
CA ILE A 50 4.73 -3.27 -1.41
C ILE A 50 5.07 -2.90 0.03
N ALA A 51 4.88 -3.83 0.98
CA ALA A 51 5.20 -3.60 2.38
C ALA A 51 6.71 -3.35 2.60
N GLU A 52 7.57 -4.01 1.82
CA GLU A 52 9.00 -3.76 1.84
C GLU A 52 9.33 -2.41 1.20
N MET A 53 8.69 -2.11 0.06
CA MET A 53 8.90 -0.85 -0.64
C MET A 53 8.45 0.37 0.18
N MET A 54 7.33 0.25 0.90
CA MET A 54 6.83 1.27 1.83
C MET A 54 7.77 1.51 3.02
N ARG A 55 8.56 0.50 3.43
CA ARG A 55 9.60 0.67 4.46
C ARG A 55 10.86 1.34 3.90
N ARG A 56 11.21 1.07 2.64
CA ARG A 56 12.36 1.68 1.95
C ARG A 56 12.09 3.13 1.55
N CYS A 57 10.88 3.40 1.07
CA CYS A 57 10.42 4.70 0.61
C CYS A 57 9.11 5.06 1.33
N PRO A 58 9.14 5.48 2.60
CA PRO A 58 7.95 6.02 3.25
C PRO A 58 7.45 7.25 2.47
N VAL A 59 6.14 7.50 2.50
CA VAL A 59 5.58 8.73 1.91
C VAL A 59 6.25 9.92 2.63
N GLY A 60 7.02 10.70 1.87
CA GLY A 60 7.64 11.92 2.32
C GLY A 60 6.72 13.09 2.01
N GLU A 61 6.44 13.88 3.04
CA GLU A 61 5.60 15.09 3.04
C GLU A 61 6.02 16.11 1.96
#